data_AF-A0A382KSS1-F1
#
_entry.id   AF-A0A382KSS1-F1
#
_cell.length_a   1.000
_cell.length_b   1.000
_cell.length_c   1.000
_cell.angle_alpha   90.00
_cell.angle_beta   90.00
_cell.angle_gamma   90.00
#
_symmetry.space_group_name_H-M   'P 1'
#
loop_
_entity.id
_entity.type
_entity.pdbx_description
1 polymer ?
#
loop_
_entity_poly.entity_id
_entity_poly.type
_entity_poly.pdbx_seq_one_letter_code
_entity_poly.pdbx_strand_id
1 'polypeptide(L)' 'MGWTWWQCCEVDYLSDERITGEVWPKSAWTSVTKADVLEMAASGEVFPAKTSRQVMPFTWPQLVVSVGRLGCPTGRP' A
#
# COMPACT_ATOMS: atom_id res chain seq x y z
N MET A 1 0.18 -18.84 -25.24
CA MET A 1 0.02 -17.47 -24.72
C MET A 1 -0.04 -17.55 -23.20
N GLY A 2 1.12 -17.49 -22.54
CA GLY A 2 1.24 -17.71 -21.10
C GLY A 2 1.53 -16.38 -20.42
N TRP A 3 0.56 -15.84 -19.70
CA TRP A 3 0.74 -14.67 -18.86
C TRP A 3 1.36 -15.11 -17.54
N THR A 4 2.67 -15.01 -17.38
CA THR A 4 3.31 -15.19 -16.07
C THR A 4 3.22 -13.88 -15.29
N TRP A 5 2.03 -13.57 -14.77
CA TRP A 5 1.86 -12.57 -13.73
C TRP A 5 2.37 -13.15 -12.40
N TRP A 6 3.66 -13.03 -12.14
CA TRP A 6 4.26 -13.21 -10.82
C TRP A 6 5.23 -12.02 -10.73
N GLN A 7 5.02 -10.94 -9.98
CA GLN A 7 4.60 -10.84 -8.59
C GLN A 7 3.89 -9.49 -8.33
N CYS A 8 2.63 -9.35 -8.71
CA CYS A 8 1.80 -8.23 -8.27
C CYS A 8 0.52 -8.83 -7.71
N CYS A 9 0.40 -8.86 -6.38
CA CYS A 9 -0.84 -9.22 -5.73
C CYS A 9 -1.84 -8.09 -6.01
N GLU A 10 -2.64 -8.23 -7.06
CA GLU A 10 -3.76 -7.31 -7.31
C GLU A 10 -4.78 -7.49 -6.19
N VAL A 11 -5.16 -6.38 -5.56
CA VAL A 11 -6.12 -6.37 -4.47
C VAL A 11 -7.09 -5.22 -4.66
N ASP A 12 -8.37 -5.48 -4.43
CA ASP A 12 -9.34 -4.41 -4.27
C ASP A 12 -9.25 -3.87 -2.84
N TYR A 13 -8.43 -2.83 -2.66
CA TYR A 13 -8.19 -2.25 -1.34
C TYR A 13 -9.47 -1.83 -0.61
N LEU A 14 -10.46 -1.28 -1.33
CA LEU A 14 -11.69 -0.76 -0.72
C LEU A 14 -12.67 -1.87 -0.39
N SER A 15 -12.95 -2.75 -1.35
CA SER A 15 -13.99 -3.76 -1.21
C SER A 15 -13.51 -5.02 -0.49
N ASP A 16 -12.21 -5.30 -0.44
CA ASP A 16 -11.69 -6.49 0.26
C ASP A 16 -11.73 -6.28 1.77
N GLU A 17 -12.72 -6.89 2.43
CA GLU A 17 -12.93 -6.86 3.87
C GLU A 17 -11.79 -7.53 4.66
N ARG A 18 -11.01 -8.39 4.02
CA ARG A 18 -9.87 -9.06 4.65
C ARG A 18 -8.67 -8.12 4.82
N ILE A 19 -8.64 -7.03 4.07
CA ILE A 19 -7.71 -5.93 4.29
C ILE A 19 -8.35 -5.03 5.34
N THR A 20 -7.74 -4.88 6.51
CA THR A 20 -8.25 -3.99 7.55
C THR A 20 -7.32 -2.80 7.73
N GLY A 21 -7.92 -1.61 7.83
CA GLY A 21 -7.24 -0.40 8.25
C GLY A 21 -7.50 -0.20 9.74
N GLU A 22 -6.44 -0.20 10.54
CA GLU A 22 -6.51 0.05 11.97
C GLU A 22 -5.77 1.33 12.32
N VAL A 23 -6.15 1.95 13.43
CA VAL A 23 -5.37 3.03 14.02
C VAL A 23 -4.05 2.44 14.54
N TRP A 24 -2.95 3.13 14.26
CA TRP A 24 -1.65 2.71 14.79
C TRP A 24 -1.65 2.76 16.33
N PRO A 25 -1.04 1.79 17.03
CA PRO A 25 -0.97 1.81 18.49
C PRO A 25 -0.34 3.12 19.01
N LYS A 26 -1.04 3.83 19.91
CA LYS A 26 -0.66 5.14 20.46
C LYS A 26 -0.69 6.30 19.45
N SER A 27 -1.44 6.17 18.35
CA SER A 27 -1.80 7.31 17.52
C SER A 27 -2.61 8.33 18.32
N ALA A 28 -2.52 9.61 17.95
CA ALA A 28 -3.38 10.66 18.49
C ALA A 28 -4.84 10.53 17.99
N TRP A 29 -5.07 9.69 16.98
CA TRP A 29 -6.38 9.47 16.37
C TRP A 29 -7.11 8.33 17.06
N THR A 30 -8.44 8.46 17.17
CA THR A 30 -9.31 7.42 17.75
C THR A 30 -9.84 6.44 16.70
N SER A 31 -9.96 6.88 15.44
CA SER A 31 -10.37 6.07 14.30
C SER A 31 -9.74 6.59 13.02
N VAL A 32 -9.39 5.68 12.11
CA VAL A 32 -8.96 5.98 10.74
C VAL A 32 -9.51 4.88 9.84
N THR A 33 -10.29 5.25 8.83
CA THR A 33 -10.89 4.33 7.86
C THR A 33 -10.08 4.29 6.56
N LYS A 34 -10.34 3.29 5.71
CA LYS A 34 -9.73 3.22 4.36
C LYS A 34 -10.12 4.43 3.51
N ALA A 35 -11.36 4.91 3.64
CA ALA A 35 -11.85 6.08 2.94
C ALA A 35 -11.08 7.35 3.36
N ASP A 36 -10.88 7.56 4.67
CA ASP A 36 -10.10 8.69 5.19
C ASP A 36 -8.68 8.70 4.63
N VAL A 37 -8.05 7.52 4.49
CA VAL A 37 -6.72 7.39 3.90
C VAL A 37 -6.72 7.79 2.43
N LEU A 38 -7.74 7.41 1.65
CA LEU A 38 -7.85 7.80 0.25
C LEU A 38 -8.16 9.29 0.09
N GLU A 39 -9.04 9.83 0.91
CA GLU A 39 -9.39 11.25 0.90
C GLU A 39 -8.16 12.10 1.23
N MET A 40 -7.39 11.73 2.26
CA MET A 40 -6.13 12.40 2.61
C MET A 40 -5.10 12.31 1.48
N ALA A 41 -4.97 11.14 0.84
CA ALA A 41 -4.07 11.01 -0.31
C ALA A 41 -4.50 11.89 -1.50
N ALA A 42 -5.80 12.08 -1.70
CA ALA A 42 -6.35 12.94 -2.75
C ALA A 42 -6.29 14.43 -2.42
N SER A 43 -6.25 14.81 -1.14
CA SER A 43 -6.20 16.21 -0.70
C SER A 43 -4.82 16.86 -0.90
N GLY A 44 -3.76 16.05 -1.04
CA GLY A 44 -2.38 16.53 -1.08
C GLY A 44 -1.79 16.81 0.30
N GLU A 45 -2.54 16.54 1.37
CA GLU A 45 -2.06 16.58 2.75
C GLU A 45 -1.61 15.18 3.21
N VAL A 46 -0.97 15.10 4.38
CA VAL A 46 -0.54 13.83 4.97
C VAL A 46 -0.89 13.76 6.44
N PHE A 47 -1.37 12.59 6.86
CA PHE A 47 -1.44 12.27 8.28
C PHE A 47 -0.03 12.27 8.90
N PRO A 48 0.10 12.57 10.20
CA PRO A 48 1.34 12.36 10.92
C PRO A 48 1.85 10.92 10.79
N ALA A 49 3.17 10.72 10.91
CA ALA A 49 3.76 9.40 10.88
C ALA A 49 3.09 8.46 11.90
N LYS A 50 2.89 7.20 11.51
CA LYS A 50 2.26 6.17 12.36
C LYS A 50 0.84 6.55 12.79
N THR A 51 0.01 7.00 11.85
CA THR A 51 -1.42 7.26 12.10
C THR A 51 -2.28 6.02 11.86
N SER A 52 -2.01 5.29 10.78
CA SER A 52 -2.72 4.06 10.40
C SER A 52 -1.76 2.87 10.26
N ARG A 53 -2.32 1.67 10.40
CA ARG A 53 -1.67 0.37 10.17
C ARG A 53 -2.60 -0.49 9.32
N GLN A 54 -2.05 -1.14 8.29
CA GLN A 54 -2.82 -2.06 7.46
C GLN A 54 -2.47 -3.51 7.79
N VAL A 55 -3.51 -4.35 7.89
CA VAL A 55 -3.37 -5.81 7.95
C VAL A 55 -3.75 -6.36 6.58
N MET A 56 -2.86 -7.14 5.98
CA MET A 56 -3.07 -7.74 4.66
C MET A 56 -3.30 -9.26 4.81
N PRO A 57 -4.21 -9.86 4.01
CA PRO A 57 -4.54 -11.28 4.12
C PRO A 57 -3.51 -12.22 3.46
N PHE A 58 -2.36 -11.71 3.06
CA PHE A 58 -1.31 -12.47 2.38
C PHE A 58 0.08 -11.98 2.75
N THR A 59 1.06 -12.85 2.53
CA THR A 59 2.47 -12.53 2.68
C THR A 59 2.99 -11.89 1.40
N TRP A 60 3.66 -10.76 1.53
CA TRP A 60 4.33 -10.14 0.40
C TRP A 60 5.49 -11.01 -0.08
N PRO A 61 5.62 -11.25 -1.38
CA PRO A 61 6.78 -11.94 -1.91
C PRO A 61 8.05 -11.13 -1.65
N GLN A 62 9.18 -11.82 -1.51
CA GLN A 62 10.48 -11.17 -1.39
C GLN A 62 10.86 -10.53 -2.73
N LEU A 63 10.99 -9.21 -2.76
CA LEU A 63 11.47 -8.47 -3.92
C LEU A 63 12.98 -8.27 -3.83
N VAL A 64 13.72 -8.85 -4.79
CA VAL A 64 15.16 -8.65 -4.92
C VAL A 64 15.41 -7.86 -6.20
N VAL A 65 15.60 -6.55 -6.05
CA VAL A 65 15.95 -5.63 -7.13
C VAL A 65 17.25 -4.90 -6.76
N SER A 66 18.17 -4.77 -7.72
CA SER A 66 19.40 -4.01 -7.51
C SER A 66 19.09 -2.53 -7.32
N VAL A 67 19.71 -1.88 -6.33
CA VAL A 67 19.55 -0.44 -6.07
C VAL A 67 19.94 0.38 -7.31
N GLY A 68 20.94 -0.05 -8.08
CA GLY A 68 21.32 0.62 -9.33
C GLY A 68 20.26 0.58 -10.43
N ARG A 69 19.21 -0.24 -10.28
CA ARG A 69 18.03 -0.27 -11.15
C ARG A 69 16.86 0.56 -10.61
N LEU A 70 16.88 0.95 -9.34
CA LEU A 70 15.88 1.83 -8.75
C LEU A 70 16.16 3.26 -9.22
N GLY A 71 15.29 3.81 -10.06
CA GLY A 71 15.42 5.17 -10.60
C GLY A 71 15.97 5.26 -12.02
N CYS A 72 16.33 4.13 -12.65
CA CYS A 72 16.42 4.07 -14.10
C CYS A 72 14.99 3.88 -14.64
N PRO A 73 14.34 4.89 -15.24
CA PRO A 73 13.09 4.65 -15.94
C PRO A 73 13.37 3.58 -16.99
N THR A 74 12.70 2.44 -16.89
CA THR A 74 12.73 1.40 -17.92
C THR A 74 11.98 1.93 -19.13
N GLY A 75 12.66 2.79 -19.88
CA GLY A 75 12.25 3.40 -21.12
C GLY A 75 13.52 3.74 -21.88
N ARG A 76 14.08 2.76 -22.60
CA ARG A 76 14.74 3.10 -23.86
C ARG A 76 13.64 3.66 -24.79
N PRO A 77 13.94 4.63 -25.66
CA PRO A 77 12.94 5.22 -26.55
C PRO A 77 12.23 4.20 -27.42
#